data_AF-A0A954X8X1-F1
#
_entry.id   AF-A0A954X8X1-F1
#
_cell.length_a   1.000
_cell.length_b   1.000
_cell.length_c   1.000
_cell.angle_alpha   90.00
_cell.angle_beta   90.00
_cell.angle_gamma   90.00
#
_symmetry.space_group_name_H-M   'P 1'
#
loop_
_entity.id
_entity.type
_entity.pdbx_description
1 polymer ?
#
loop_
_entity_poly.entity_id
_entity_poly.type
_entity_poly.pdbx_seq_one_letter_code
_entity_poly.pdbx_strand_id
1 'polypeptide(L)'
;ILLHAADQGASPSSLDLGVVGAGRIGSLVARWAECLGMRVHRNDPPLEAAGGAGPWLSLDALLRVSDVVTLHVPFTRAGRFATARLLDSAGIGRLRPAAALINTSRGDIVDERALKYALAANPSIHAFIDTWANEPNIDRGLVSRCRIATPHIAGHSVEAKQRGSRMIRKSLATWLAGDRRSELNHNGEGNRPGIDGKPLAGFDPSTLDAAVRGCDLVQMDARLRAALSDGGVGFDAVRSTLGHRYEFGHVIDGVRE
;
A
#
# COMPACT_ATOMS: atom_id res chain seq x y z
N ILE A 1 5.21 -6.85 0.02
CA ILE A 1 5.37 -7.79 -1.11
C ILE A 1 6.73 -8.47 -1.04
N LEU A 2 7.85 -7.79 -1.34
CA LEU A 2 9.17 -8.44 -1.37
C LEU A 2 9.58 -9.07 -0.03
N LEU A 3 9.33 -8.40 1.09
CA LEU A 3 9.59 -8.96 2.42
C LEU A 3 8.79 -10.25 2.68
N HIS A 4 7.54 -10.30 2.22
CA HIS A 4 6.73 -11.52 2.34
C HIS A 4 7.26 -12.64 1.45
N ALA A 5 7.63 -12.36 0.20
CA ALA A 5 8.24 -13.35 -0.69
C ALA A 5 9.53 -13.94 -0.08
N ALA A 6 10.36 -13.08 0.54
CA ALA A 6 11.55 -13.51 1.27
C ALA A 6 11.21 -14.37 2.49
N ASP A 7 10.21 -13.99 3.30
CA ASP A 7 9.75 -14.80 4.44
C ASP A 7 9.26 -16.19 3.99
N GLN A 8 8.69 -16.31 2.79
CA GLN A 8 8.24 -17.57 2.19
C GLN A 8 9.34 -18.37 1.47
N GLY A 9 10.56 -17.82 1.34
CA GLY A 9 11.61 -18.40 0.50
C GLY A 9 11.21 -18.51 -0.99
N ALA A 10 10.30 -17.66 -1.44
CA ALA A 10 9.69 -17.71 -2.76
C ALA A 10 10.20 -16.56 -3.65
N SER A 11 10.29 -16.82 -4.96
CA SER A 11 10.46 -15.73 -5.94
C SER A 11 9.17 -14.92 -6.04
N PRO A 12 9.21 -13.58 -6.14
CA PRO A 12 8.02 -12.78 -6.44
C PRO A 12 7.24 -13.31 -7.64
N SER A 13 7.93 -13.72 -8.71
CA SER A 13 7.31 -14.27 -9.92
C SER A 13 6.50 -15.56 -9.74
N SER A 14 6.62 -16.22 -8.59
CA SER A 14 5.85 -17.41 -8.24
C SER A 14 4.58 -17.12 -7.43
N LEU A 15 4.33 -15.86 -7.09
CA LEU A 15 3.21 -15.43 -6.24
C LEU A 15 2.15 -14.67 -7.03
N ASP A 16 0.90 -14.85 -6.62
CA ASP A 16 -0.26 -14.13 -7.14
C ASP A 16 -0.57 -12.90 -6.27
N LEU A 17 -0.68 -11.72 -6.88
CA LEU A 17 -1.05 -10.46 -6.23
C LEU A 17 -2.49 -10.08 -6.55
N GLY A 18 -3.31 -9.92 -5.51
CA GLY A 18 -4.63 -9.32 -5.57
C GLY A 18 -4.61 -7.83 -5.21
N VAL A 19 -5.02 -6.98 -6.14
CA VAL A 19 -5.13 -5.53 -5.97
C VAL A 19 -6.59 -5.13 -5.83
N VAL A 20 -6.97 -4.65 -4.64
CA VAL A 20 -8.32 -4.13 -4.35
C VAL A 20 -8.29 -2.60 -4.45
N GLY A 21 -8.96 -2.05 -5.46
CA GLY A 21 -8.87 -0.66 -5.87
C GLY A 21 -7.77 -0.43 -6.91
N ALA A 22 -8.15 -0.27 -8.17
CA ALA A 22 -7.25 -0.11 -9.31
C ALA A 22 -7.09 1.37 -9.74
N GLY A 23 -7.27 2.31 -8.81
CA GLY A 23 -6.98 3.72 -9.01
C GLY A 23 -5.48 4.02 -9.18
N ARG A 24 -5.06 5.27 -8.91
CA ARG A 24 -3.69 5.72 -9.16
C ARG A 24 -2.61 4.85 -8.47
N ILE A 25 -2.81 4.52 -7.19
CA ILE A 25 -1.83 3.75 -6.40
C ILE A 25 -1.93 2.26 -6.74
N GLY A 26 -3.12 1.68 -6.73
CA GLY A 26 -3.30 0.26 -7.06
C GLY A 26 -2.79 -0.10 -8.45
N SER A 27 -3.07 0.73 -9.47
CA SER A 27 -2.52 0.54 -10.83
C SER A 27 -1.00 0.70 -10.89
N LEU A 28 -0.38 1.49 -10.00
CA LEU A 28 1.08 1.57 -9.93
C LEU A 28 1.67 0.30 -9.30
N VAL A 29 1.10 -0.16 -8.19
CA VAL A 29 1.52 -1.39 -7.52
C VAL A 29 1.35 -2.61 -8.44
N ALA A 30 0.23 -2.70 -9.16
CA ALA A 30 -0.02 -3.74 -10.16
C ALA A 30 1.08 -3.79 -11.22
N ARG A 31 1.43 -2.64 -11.82
CA ARG A 31 2.51 -2.58 -12.82
C ARG A 31 3.86 -3.00 -12.26
N TRP A 32 4.19 -2.61 -11.03
CA TRP A 32 5.45 -3.04 -10.40
C TRP A 32 5.48 -4.54 -10.15
N ALA A 33 4.37 -5.10 -9.69
CA ALA A 33 4.24 -6.54 -9.52
C ALA A 33 4.36 -7.30 -10.85
N GLU A 34 3.77 -6.80 -11.93
CA GLU A 34 3.94 -7.34 -13.28
C GLU A 34 5.40 -7.28 -13.75
N CYS A 35 6.10 -6.16 -13.50
CA CYS A 35 7.54 -6.04 -13.77
C CYS A 35 8.40 -7.03 -12.97
N LEU A 36 7.91 -7.48 -11.80
CA LEU A 36 8.52 -8.53 -10.97
C LEU A 36 8.10 -9.95 -11.40
N GLY A 37 7.31 -10.08 -12.46
CA GLY A 37 6.81 -11.36 -12.98
C GLY A 37 5.65 -11.96 -12.20
N MET A 38 5.04 -11.22 -11.26
CA MET A 38 3.88 -11.70 -10.51
C MET A 38 2.64 -11.80 -11.41
N ARG A 39 1.75 -12.73 -11.11
CA ARG A 39 0.40 -12.72 -11.68
C ARG A 39 -0.47 -11.74 -10.91
N VAL A 40 -1.08 -10.77 -11.59
CA VAL A 40 -1.88 -9.72 -10.94
C VAL A 40 -3.37 -9.89 -11.23
N HIS A 41 -4.14 -9.95 -10.15
CA HIS A 41 -5.60 -9.96 -10.12
C HIS A 41 -6.11 -8.61 -9.64
N ARG A 42 -7.17 -8.08 -10.24
CA ARG A 42 -7.69 -6.74 -9.91
C ARG A 42 -9.17 -6.81 -9.51
N ASN A 43 -9.53 -6.06 -8.49
CA ASN A 43 -10.91 -5.82 -8.10
C ASN A 43 -11.15 -4.31 -7.99
N ASP A 44 -12.04 -3.77 -8.83
CA ASP A 44 -12.49 -2.39 -8.75
C ASP A 44 -13.93 -2.27 -9.31
N PRO A 45 -14.96 -2.62 -8.51
CA PRO A 45 -16.35 -2.58 -8.98
C PRO A 45 -16.81 -1.20 -9.49
N PRO A 46 -16.40 -0.06 -8.90
CA PRO A 46 -16.68 1.26 -9.48
C PRO A 46 -16.09 1.44 -10.89
N LEU A 47 -14.81 1.10 -11.09
CA LEU A 47 -14.14 1.27 -12.37
C LEU A 47 -14.69 0.30 -13.42
N GLU A 48 -14.98 -0.94 -13.04
CA GLU A 48 -15.67 -1.92 -13.89
C GLU A 48 -17.04 -1.40 -14.34
N ALA A 49 -17.85 -0.89 -13.42
CA ALA A 49 -19.16 -0.31 -13.73
C ALA A 49 -19.07 0.93 -14.64
N ALA A 50 -17.95 1.66 -14.60
CA ALA A 50 -17.66 2.79 -15.47
C ALA A 50 -17.12 2.38 -16.86
N GLY A 51 -17.05 1.08 -17.18
CA GLY A 51 -16.55 0.56 -18.46
C GLY A 51 -15.03 0.39 -18.52
N GLY A 52 -14.35 0.36 -17.36
CA GLY A 52 -12.93 0.08 -17.29
C GLY A 52 -12.58 -1.32 -17.84
N ALA A 53 -11.52 -1.40 -18.64
CA ALA A 53 -11.09 -2.66 -19.24
C ALA A 53 -10.55 -3.63 -18.18
N GLY A 54 -10.99 -4.89 -18.25
CA GLY A 54 -10.58 -5.98 -17.36
C GLY A 54 -9.28 -6.68 -17.78
N PRO A 55 -9.00 -7.88 -17.25
CA PRO A 55 -9.93 -8.72 -16.47
C PRO A 55 -10.14 -8.23 -15.03
N TRP A 56 -11.37 -8.37 -14.53
CA TRP A 56 -11.77 -8.08 -13.14
C TRP A 56 -12.14 -9.36 -12.42
N LEU A 57 -11.74 -9.48 -11.15
CA LEU A 57 -12.25 -10.51 -10.24
C LEU A 57 -13.17 -9.88 -9.20
N SER A 58 -14.18 -10.64 -8.77
CA SER A 58 -14.88 -10.31 -7.54
C SER A 58 -13.91 -10.35 -6.35
N LEU A 59 -14.19 -9.56 -5.31
CA LEU A 59 -13.36 -9.53 -4.10
C LEU A 59 -13.17 -10.94 -3.54
N ASP A 60 -14.27 -11.69 -3.48
CA ASP A 60 -14.32 -13.07 -2.98
C ASP A 60 -13.42 -14.04 -3.77
N ALA A 61 -13.42 -13.94 -5.11
CA ALA A 61 -12.54 -14.73 -5.95
C ALA A 61 -11.06 -14.31 -5.79
N LEU A 62 -10.80 -12.99 -5.75
CA LEU A 62 -9.46 -12.43 -5.59
C LEU A 62 -8.81 -12.89 -4.27
N LEU A 63 -9.54 -12.84 -3.16
CA LEU A 63 -9.05 -13.26 -1.84
C LEU A 63 -8.63 -14.74 -1.81
N ARG A 64 -9.34 -15.62 -2.55
CA ARG A 64 -9.07 -17.05 -2.58
C ARG A 64 -7.88 -17.46 -3.45
N VAL A 65 -7.52 -16.64 -4.45
CA VAL A 65 -6.44 -17.00 -5.39
C VAL A 65 -5.13 -16.30 -5.07
N SER A 66 -5.16 -15.18 -4.37
CA SER A 66 -3.99 -14.31 -4.17
C SER A 66 -3.16 -14.72 -2.95
N ASP A 67 -1.85 -14.87 -3.14
CA ASP A 67 -0.89 -15.04 -2.04
C ASP A 67 -0.61 -13.72 -1.32
N VAL A 68 -0.75 -12.59 -2.03
CA VAL A 68 -0.69 -11.25 -1.45
C VAL A 68 -1.93 -10.46 -1.83
N VAL A 69 -2.60 -9.82 -0.88
CA VAL A 69 -3.74 -8.93 -1.10
C VAL A 69 -3.39 -7.54 -0.60
N THR A 70 -3.52 -6.53 -1.47
CA THR A 70 -3.22 -5.13 -1.14
C THR A 70 -4.43 -4.22 -1.37
N LEU A 71 -4.71 -3.37 -0.38
CA LEU A 71 -5.87 -2.48 -0.35
C LEU A 71 -5.48 -1.05 -0.74
N HIS A 72 -6.14 -0.51 -1.76
CA HIS A 72 -5.93 0.83 -2.31
C HIS A 72 -7.26 1.53 -2.64
N VAL A 73 -8.25 1.39 -1.75
CA VAL A 73 -9.58 2.00 -1.89
C VAL A 73 -9.72 3.24 -1.01
N PRO A 74 -10.56 4.23 -1.37
CA PRO A 74 -10.93 5.28 -0.44
C PRO A 74 -11.76 4.70 0.72
N PHE A 75 -11.86 5.43 1.85
CA PHE A 75 -12.81 5.09 2.89
C PHE A 75 -14.17 5.73 2.62
N THR A 76 -15.21 4.91 2.51
CA THR A 76 -16.58 5.34 2.26
C THR A 76 -17.54 4.50 3.12
N ARG A 77 -18.45 5.17 3.84
CA ARG A 77 -19.41 4.50 4.74
C ARG A 77 -20.71 4.09 4.05
N ALA A 78 -21.07 4.78 2.98
CA ALA A 78 -22.36 4.64 2.31
C ALA A 78 -22.17 4.63 0.79
N GLY A 79 -23.23 4.21 0.09
CA GLY A 79 -23.24 4.06 -1.35
C GLY A 79 -23.01 2.63 -1.79
N ARG A 80 -23.24 2.37 -3.09
CA ARG A 80 -23.19 1.03 -3.70
C ARG A 80 -21.86 0.31 -3.50
N PHE A 81 -20.77 1.06 -3.44
CA PHE A 81 -19.41 0.55 -3.34
C PHE A 81 -18.73 0.99 -2.02
N ALA A 82 -19.51 1.03 -0.92
CA ALA A 82 -18.98 1.35 0.39
C ALA A 82 -17.83 0.42 0.78
N THR A 83 -16.82 0.98 1.44
CA THR A 83 -15.55 0.30 1.76
C THR A 83 -15.29 0.22 3.26
N ALA A 84 -16.15 0.79 4.09
CA ALA A 84 -16.11 0.59 5.53
C ALA A 84 -16.27 -0.89 5.86
N ARG A 85 -15.28 -1.47 6.55
CA ARG A 85 -15.17 -2.90 6.86
C ARG A 85 -15.32 -3.77 5.61
N LEU A 86 -14.78 -3.31 4.47
CA LEU A 86 -14.72 -4.08 3.22
C LEU A 86 -14.16 -5.49 3.45
N LEU A 87 -13.15 -5.60 4.33
CA LEU A 87 -12.62 -6.87 4.77
C LEU A 87 -13.01 -7.14 6.23
N ASP A 88 -14.13 -7.84 6.38
CA ASP A 88 -14.66 -8.32 7.66
C ASP A 88 -14.15 -9.74 7.98
N SER A 89 -14.65 -10.33 9.07
CA SER A 89 -14.28 -11.70 9.48
C SER A 89 -14.45 -12.75 8.36
N ALA A 90 -15.52 -12.66 7.57
CA ALA A 90 -15.76 -13.60 6.47
C ALA A 90 -14.77 -13.37 5.32
N GLY A 91 -14.48 -12.11 4.98
CA GLY A 91 -13.43 -11.73 4.03
C GLY A 91 -12.06 -12.26 4.43
N ILE A 92 -11.66 -12.03 5.69
CA ILE A 92 -10.37 -12.48 6.22
C ILE A 92 -10.28 -14.01 6.20
N GLY A 93 -11.37 -14.72 6.53
CA GLY A 93 -11.42 -16.18 6.48
C GLY A 93 -11.30 -16.79 5.07
N ARG A 94 -11.42 -15.99 4.00
CA ARG A 94 -11.24 -16.43 2.61
C ARG A 94 -9.82 -16.28 2.10
N LEU A 95 -8.95 -15.60 2.85
CA LEU A 95 -7.54 -15.48 2.49
C LEU A 95 -6.92 -16.87 2.41
N ARG A 96 -6.00 -17.06 1.47
CA ARG A 96 -5.22 -18.29 1.38
C ARG A 96 -4.42 -18.52 2.67
N PRO A 97 -4.14 -19.79 3.02
CA PRO A 97 -3.09 -20.09 3.99
C PRO A 97 -1.79 -19.39 3.59
N ALA A 98 -1.06 -18.88 4.57
CA ALA A 98 0.15 -18.10 4.36
C ALA A 98 -0.02 -16.77 3.59
N ALA A 99 -1.24 -16.29 3.32
CA ALA A 99 -1.41 -15.05 2.57
C ALA A 99 -0.91 -13.82 3.34
N ALA A 100 -0.42 -12.82 2.59
CA ALA A 100 -0.13 -11.49 3.12
C ALA A 100 -1.27 -10.51 2.84
N LEU A 101 -1.86 -9.94 3.89
CA LEU A 101 -2.77 -8.81 3.80
C LEU A 101 -2.01 -7.49 4.02
N ILE A 102 -2.12 -6.57 3.06
CA ILE A 102 -1.49 -5.25 3.10
C ILE A 102 -2.56 -4.16 3.12
N ASN A 103 -2.59 -3.35 4.18
CA ASN A 103 -3.44 -2.16 4.24
C ASN A 103 -2.60 -0.89 4.43
N THR A 104 -2.46 -0.12 3.35
CA THR A 104 -1.84 1.22 3.33
C THR A 104 -2.81 2.30 2.88
N SER A 105 -4.12 2.00 2.93
CA SER A 105 -5.17 2.86 2.41
C SER A 105 -5.82 3.69 3.52
N ARG A 106 -6.70 3.10 4.32
CA ARG A 106 -7.35 3.67 5.50
C ARG A 106 -7.66 2.56 6.51
N GLY A 107 -7.63 2.90 7.80
CA GLY A 107 -7.82 1.92 8.88
C GLY A 107 -9.14 1.17 8.84
N ASP A 108 -10.26 1.92 8.83
CA ASP A 108 -11.62 1.39 8.88
C ASP A 108 -12.05 0.56 7.65
N ILE A 109 -11.16 0.31 6.69
CA ILE A 109 -11.42 -0.60 5.56
C ILE A 109 -11.36 -2.07 6.02
N VAL A 110 -10.52 -2.37 7.01
CA VAL A 110 -10.40 -3.71 7.60
C VAL A 110 -11.04 -3.70 8.97
N ASP A 111 -11.82 -4.73 9.30
CA ASP A 111 -12.25 -4.96 10.67
C ASP A 111 -11.06 -5.39 11.53
N GLU A 112 -10.40 -4.43 12.19
CA GLU A 112 -9.20 -4.66 13.00
C GLU A 112 -9.40 -5.71 14.09
N ARG A 113 -10.60 -5.79 14.66
CA ARG A 113 -10.91 -6.79 15.68
C ARG A 113 -10.94 -8.17 15.06
N ALA A 114 -11.60 -8.33 13.92
CA ALA A 114 -11.62 -9.59 13.19
C ALA A 114 -10.21 -10.00 12.72
N LEU A 115 -9.41 -9.04 12.23
CA LEU A 115 -8.02 -9.29 11.85
C LEU A 115 -7.17 -9.76 13.03
N LYS A 116 -7.28 -9.09 14.18
CA LYS A 116 -6.56 -9.49 15.40
C LYS A 116 -6.88 -10.92 15.81
N TYR A 117 -8.15 -11.32 15.75
CA TYR A 117 -8.56 -12.69 16.05
C TYR A 117 -8.06 -13.68 15.01
N ALA A 118 -8.14 -13.35 13.72
CA ALA A 118 -7.67 -14.22 12.65
C ALA A 118 -6.16 -14.47 12.72
N LEU A 119 -5.35 -13.43 12.98
CA LEU A 119 -3.90 -13.56 13.16
C LEU A 119 -3.53 -14.37 14.41
N ALA A 120 -4.39 -14.34 15.44
CA ALA A 120 -4.20 -15.19 16.62
C ALA A 120 -4.53 -16.65 16.34
N ALA A 121 -5.59 -16.92 15.57
CA ALA A 121 -6.05 -18.26 15.26
C ALA A 121 -5.24 -18.93 14.13
N ASN A 122 -4.72 -18.15 13.20
CA ASN A 122 -3.93 -18.62 12.06
C ASN A 122 -2.66 -17.78 11.90
N PRO A 123 -1.56 -18.15 12.58
CA PRO A 123 -0.29 -17.44 12.51
C PRO A 123 0.38 -17.47 11.13
N SER A 124 -0.10 -18.30 10.18
CA SER A 124 0.45 -18.30 8.82
C SER A 124 0.09 -17.04 8.05
N ILE A 125 -1.04 -16.39 8.35
CA ILE A 125 -1.43 -15.15 7.68
C ILE A 125 -0.53 -14.02 8.16
N HIS A 126 0.08 -13.29 7.23
CA HIS A 126 0.90 -12.12 7.54
C HIS A 126 0.08 -10.84 7.33
N ALA A 127 0.13 -9.91 8.28
CA ALA A 127 -0.47 -8.58 8.13
C ALA A 127 0.61 -7.49 8.05
N PHE A 128 0.51 -6.63 7.05
CA PHE A 128 1.34 -5.44 6.84
C PHE A 128 0.43 -4.22 6.87
N ILE A 129 0.42 -3.50 8.00
CA ILE A 129 -0.56 -2.45 8.27
C ILE A 129 0.16 -1.11 8.47
N ASP A 130 -0.23 -0.11 7.70
CA ASP A 130 0.24 1.28 7.85
C ASP A 130 -0.87 2.21 8.37
N THR A 131 -2.14 1.90 8.08
CA THR A 131 -3.27 2.75 8.48
C THR A 131 -4.19 2.04 9.47
N TRP A 132 -4.69 2.76 10.47
CA TRP A 132 -5.37 2.20 11.64
C TRP A 132 -6.72 2.89 11.89
N ALA A 133 -7.70 2.18 12.45
CA ALA A 133 -9.08 2.65 12.59
C ALA A 133 -9.19 3.84 13.56
N ASN A 134 -8.42 3.79 14.64
CA ASN A 134 -8.50 4.77 15.74
C ASN A 134 -7.21 5.58 15.88
N GLU A 135 -6.57 5.96 14.77
CA GLU A 135 -5.36 6.80 14.82
C GLU A 135 -5.59 8.09 15.63
N PRO A 136 -4.65 8.49 16.51
CA PRO A 136 -3.35 7.85 16.81
C PRO A 136 -3.40 6.74 17.87
N ASN A 137 -4.57 6.47 18.45
CA ASN A 137 -4.82 5.50 19.53
C ASN A 137 -5.05 4.08 18.98
N ILE A 138 -4.00 3.48 18.42
CA ILE A 138 -4.07 2.19 17.73
C ILE A 138 -4.04 0.98 18.67
N ASP A 139 -4.64 -0.14 18.25
CA ASP A 139 -4.70 -1.37 19.04
C ASP A 139 -3.33 -2.07 19.12
N ARG A 140 -2.66 -1.95 20.28
CA ARG A 140 -1.36 -2.60 20.55
C ARG A 140 -1.40 -4.12 20.42
N GLY A 141 -2.54 -4.74 20.70
CA GLY A 141 -2.75 -6.18 20.54
C GLY A 141 -2.85 -6.61 19.08
N LEU A 142 -3.27 -5.72 18.18
CA LEU A 142 -3.17 -5.95 16.73
C LEU A 142 -1.73 -5.69 16.25
N VAL A 143 -1.12 -4.57 16.66
CA VAL A 143 0.27 -4.23 16.32
C VAL A 143 1.22 -5.41 16.62
N SER A 144 1.12 -6.00 17.81
CA SER A 144 1.96 -7.14 18.22
C SER A 144 1.83 -8.38 17.33
N ARG A 145 0.74 -8.50 16.57
CA ARG A 145 0.46 -9.63 15.67
C ARG A 145 0.75 -9.32 14.20
N CYS A 146 0.88 -8.06 13.83
CA CYS A 146 1.28 -7.69 12.48
C CYS A 146 2.73 -8.10 12.21
N ARG A 147 3.01 -8.55 10.99
CA ARG A 147 4.37 -8.81 10.50
C ARG A 147 5.15 -7.50 10.33
N ILE A 148 4.47 -6.44 9.89
CA ILE A 148 4.96 -5.06 9.85
C ILE A 148 3.79 -4.14 10.23
N ALA A 149 4.07 -3.21 11.13
CA ALA A 149 3.17 -2.16 11.58
C ALA A 149 3.87 -0.81 11.46
N THR A 150 3.32 0.14 10.71
CA THR A 150 3.90 1.49 10.56
C THR A 150 2.88 2.59 10.85
N PRO A 151 3.31 3.80 11.27
CA PRO A 151 2.39 4.81 11.76
C PRO A 151 1.86 5.74 10.66
N HIS A 152 1.20 5.19 9.65
CA HIS A 152 0.61 5.94 8.54
C HIS A 152 1.63 6.84 7.82
N ILE A 153 2.65 6.18 7.25
CA ILE A 153 3.82 6.79 6.62
C ILE A 153 4.06 6.29 5.19
N ALA A 154 3.22 5.43 4.64
CA ALA A 154 3.42 4.84 3.31
C ALA A 154 3.60 5.90 2.22
N GLY A 155 2.89 7.03 2.31
CA GLY A 155 2.99 8.17 1.40
C GLY A 155 4.00 9.26 1.78
N HIS A 156 4.78 9.10 2.86
CA HIS A 156 5.62 10.16 3.42
C HIS A 156 7.03 10.22 2.78
N SER A 157 7.13 10.34 1.46
CA SER A 157 8.41 10.63 0.78
C SER A 157 8.64 12.14 0.60
N VAL A 158 9.90 12.54 0.41
CA VAL A 158 10.27 13.92 0.07
C VAL A 158 9.60 14.33 -1.24
N GLU A 159 9.64 13.44 -2.24
CA GLU A 159 9.08 13.64 -3.57
C GLU A 159 7.56 13.73 -3.54
N ALA A 160 6.88 12.96 -2.68
CA ALA A 160 5.43 13.07 -2.50
C ALA A 160 5.02 14.42 -1.93
N LYS A 161 5.73 14.91 -0.91
CA LYS A 161 5.51 16.25 -0.34
C LYS A 161 5.72 17.34 -1.40
N GLN A 162 6.83 17.26 -2.14
CA GLN A 162 7.12 18.20 -3.23
C GLN A 162 6.07 18.16 -4.36
N ARG A 163 5.61 16.96 -4.76
CA ARG A 163 4.55 16.81 -5.76
C ARG A 163 3.24 17.43 -5.30
N GLY A 164 2.86 17.27 -4.03
CA GLY A 164 1.68 17.93 -3.45
C GLY A 164 1.75 19.45 -3.64
N SER A 165 2.87 20.07 -3.25
CA SER A 165 3.09 21.51 -3.45
C SER A 165 3.06 21.93 -4.93
N ARG A 166 3.67 21.14 -5.82
CA ARG A 166 3.65 21.39 -7.27
C ARG A 166 2.25 21.34 -7.86
N MET A 167 1.43 20.36 -7.44
CA MET A 167 0.05 20.22 -7.88
C MET A 167 -0.81 21.42 -7.47
N ILE A 168 -0.66 21.90 -6.22
CA ILE A 168 -1.36 23.08 -5.72
C ILE A 168 -0.94 24.32 -6.52
N ARG A 169 0.37 24.53 -6.68
CA ARG A 169 0.92 25.66 -7.45
C ARG A 169 0.39 25.68 -8.89
N LYS A 170 0.39 24.54 -9.57
CA LYS A 170 -0.11 24.40 -10.94
C LYS A 170 -1.59 24.74 -11.02
N SER A 171 -2.40 24.21 -10.10
CA SER A 171 -3.85 24.44 -10.07
C SER A 171 -4.17 25.91 -9.79
N LEU A 172 -3.44 26.56 -8.88
CA LEU A 172 -3.57 27.99 -8.61
C LEU A 172 -3.20 28.84 -9.83
N ALA A 173 -2.11 28.51 -10.54
CA ALA A 173 -1.72 29.21 -11.75
C ALA A 173 -2.77 29.09 -12.86
N THR A 174 -3.34 27.89 -13.06
CA THR A 174 -4.44 27.67 -14.02
C THR A 174 -5.69 28.47 -13.65
N TRP A 175 -6.05 28.48 -12.37
CA TRP A 175 -7.19 29.27 -11.88
C TRP A 175 -6.99 30.78 -12.09
N LEU A 176 -5.79 31.31 -11.77
CA LEU A 176 -5.44 32.72 -11.98
C LEU A 176 -5.43 33.11 -13.46
N ALA A 177 -5.10 32.18 -14.36
CA ALA A 177 -5.12 32.40 -15.81
C ALA A 177 -6.54 32.45 -16.41
N GLY A 178 -7.59 32.37 -15.60
CA GLY A 178 -8.98 32.49 -16.03
C GLY A 178 -9.62 31.17 -16.50
N ASP A 179 -8.88 30.06 -16.47
CA ASP A 179 -9.44 28.73 -16.69
C ASP A 179 -10.14 28.24 -15.42
N ARG A 180 -11.39 28.68 -15.26
CA ARG A 180 -12.27 28.34 -14.13
C ARG A 180 -12.82 26.91 -14.20
N ARG A 181 -12.43 26.10 -15.20
CA ARG A 181 -12.88 24.71 -15.37
C ARG A 181 -11.86 23.67 -14.91
N SER A 182 -10.73 24.06 -14.32
CA SER A 182 -9.81 23.06 -13.79
C SER A 182 -10.37 22.43 -12.52
N GLU A 183 -11.20 21.39 -12.68
CA GLU A 183 -11.14 20.28 -11.74
C GLU A 183 -9.66 19.95 -11.54
N LEU A 184 -9.23 19.71 -10.30
CA LEU A 184 -7.84 19.37 -9.98
C LEU A 184 -7.41 18.26 -10.95
N ASN A 185 -6.63 18.63 -11.98
CA ASN A 185 -6.35 17.73 -13.08
C ASN A 185 -5.29 16.74 -12.58
N HIS A 186 -5.72 15.72 -11.85
CA HIS A 186 -4.89 14.70 -11.20
C HIS A 186 -4.10 13.84 -12.20
N ASN A 187 -4.42 13.98 -13.49
CA ASN A 187 -3.87 13.22 -14.61
C ASN A 187 -2.64 13.89 -15.27
N GLY A 188 -2.25 15.09 -14.82
CA GLY A 188 -1.37 15.99 -15.59
C GLY A 188 0.11 16.10 -15.19
N GLU A 189 0.75 15.08 -14.62
CA GLU A 189 2.22 14.98 -14.60
C GLU A 189 2.64 13.72 -15.36
N GLY A 190 2.88 13.91 -16.66
CA GLY A 190 3.63 12.99 -17.50
C GLY A 190 5.09 12.93 -17.07
N ASN A 191 5.66 11.75 -17.28
CA ASN A 191 7.02 11.32 -16.99
C ASN A 191 7.40 11.22 -15.50
N ARG A 192 7.43 9.98 -15.00
CA ARG A 192 8.01 9.61 -13.71
C ARG A 192 9.48 9.25 -13.97
N PRO A 193 10.47 9.98 -13.43
CA PRO A 193 11.84 9.51 -13.44
C PRO A 193 11.92 8.16 -12.70
N GLY A 194 12.58 7.16 -13.32
CA GLY A 194 12.99 5.92 -12.68
C GLY A 194 12.28 4.63 -13.11
N ILE A 195 11.21 4.66 -13.91
CA ILE A 195 10.50 3.42 -14.31
C ILE A 195 9.99 3.56 -15.74
N ASP A 196 10.81 3.16 -16.70
CA ASP A 196 10.51 3.14 -18.14
C ASP A 196 9.50 2.04 -18.54
N GLY A 197 8.79 1.47 -17.56
CA GLY A 197 7.75 0.46 -17.77
C GLY A 197 8.29 -0.85 -18.35
N LYS A 198 9.61 -1.00 -18.48
CA LYS A 198 10.20 -2.27 -18.89
C LYS A 198 10.21 -3.21 -17.68
N PRO A 199 9.84 -4.49 -17.87
CA PRO A 199 10.07 -5.51 -16.86
C PRO A 199 11.53 -5.46 -16.44
N LEU A 200 11.81 -5.60 -15.14
CA LEU A 200 13.17 -5.83 -14.67
C LEU A 200 13.55 -7.22 -15.19
N ALA A 201 14.17 -7.29 -16.37
CA ALA A 201 14.65 -8.53 -16.95
C ALA A 201 15.76 -9.07 -16.04
N GLY A 202 15.42 -10.06 -15.23
CA GLY A 202 16.29 -10.58 -14.17
C GLY A 202 16.10 -9.79 -12.87
N PHE A 203 15.20 -10.24 -12.00
CA PHE A 203 15.18 -9.79 -10.61
C PHE A 203 16.43 -10.33 -9.91
N ASP A 204 17.45 -9.48 -9.78
CA ASP A 204 18.58 -9.73 -8.91
C ASP A 204 18.16 -9.45 -7.45
N PRO A 205 18.39 -10.35 -6.49
CA PRO A 205 18.27 -10.07 -5.05
C PRO A 205 18.91 -8.76 -4.59
N SER A 206 19.89 -8.18 -5.30
CA SER A 206 20.43 -6.83 -5.04
C SER A 206 19.39 -5.69 -5.22
N THR A 207 18.30 -5.94 -5.95
CA THR A 207 17.15 -5.01 -6.06
C THR A 207 16.35 -4.94 -4.75
N LEU A 208 16.37 -6.01 -3.94
CA LEU A 208 15.81 -6.00 -2.58
C LEU A 208 16.61 -5.05 -1.68
N ASP A 209 17.93 -5.03 -1.83
CA ASP A 209 18.83 -4.16 -1.08
C ASP A 209 18.61 -2.68 -1.44
N ALA A 210 18.35 -2.34 -2.70
CA ALA A 210 17.88 -1.01 -3.10
C ALA A 210 16.47 -0.68 -2.55
N ALA A 211 15.57 -1.67 -2.51
CA ALA A 211 14.23 -1.50 -1.95
C ALA A 211 14.23 -1.26 -0.44
N VAL A 212 15.12 -1.95 0.28
CA VAL A 212 15.40 -1.82 1.71
C VAL A 212 16.09 -0.49 2.02
N ARG A 213 17.02 -0.02 1.17
CA ARG A 213 17.66 1.30 1.29
C ARG A 213 16.67 2.47 1.21
N GLY A 214 15.62 2.37 0.39
CA GLY A 214 14.66 3.46 0.20
C GLY A 214 13.70 3.68 1.38
N CYS A 215 13.39 2.63 2.15
CA CYS A 215 12.61 2.70 3.37
C CYS A 215 12.77 1.42 4.19
N ASP A 216 13.49 1.50 5.30
CA ASP A 216 13.62 0.38 6.23
C ASP A 216 12.33 0.21 7.04
N LEU A 217 11.39 -0.57 6.48
CA LEU A 217 10.12 -0.89 7.12
C LEU A 217 10.31 -1.67 8.42
N VAL A 218 11.38 -2.45 8.56
CA VAL A 218 11.68 -3.23 9.77
C VAL A 218 12.10 -2.30 10.90
N GLN A 219 12.99 -1.34 10.61
CA GLN A 219 13.35 -0.30 11.57
C GLN A 219 12.14 0.57 11.95
N MET A 220 11.28 0.92 10.98
CA MET A 220 10.09 1.72 11.26
C MET A 220 9.10 0.99 12.18
N ASP A 221 8.88 -0.29 11.91
CA ASP A 221 8.08 -1.18 12.75
C ASP A 221 8.65 -1.27 14.18
N ALA A 222 9.96 -1.50 14.31
CA ALA A 222 10.63 -1.54 15.60
C ALA A 222 10.46 -0.23 16.40
N ARG A 223 10.60 0.92 15.73
CA ARG A 223 10.38 2.24 16.34
C ARG A 223 8.95 2.43 16.84
N LEU A 224 7.96 2.03 16.03
CA LEU A 224 6.55 2.12 16.45
C LEU A 224 6.29 1.24 17.67
N ARG A 225 6.78 -0.01 17.67
CA ARG A 225 6.60 -0.94 18.79
C ARG A 225 7.25 -0.44 20.07
N ALA A 226 8.46 0.12 19.98
CA ALA A 226 9.14 0.75 21.11
C ALA A 226 8.31 1.93 21.67
N ALA A 227 7.88 2.84 20.80
CA ALA A 227 7.13 4.03 21.19
C ALA A 227 5.77 3.72 21.85
N LEU A 228 5.14 2.59 21.49
CA LEU A 228 3.90 2.13 22.12
C LEU A 228 4.11 1.42 23.47
N SER A 229 5.32 0.93 23.75
CA SER A 229 5.63 0.21 25.00
C SER A 229 5.80 1.17 26.18
N ASP A 230 6.25 2.39 25.93
CA ASP A 230 6.58 3.40 26.96
C ASP A 230 5.36 4.19 27.50
N GLY A 231 4.15 3.67 27.34
CA GLY A 231 2.92 4.30 27.87
C GLY A 231 2.49 5.60 27.16
N GLY A 232 3.23 6.06 26.14
CA GLY A 232 3.00 7.34 25.47
C GLY A 232 2.17 7.29 24.17
N VAL A 233 1.76 8.49 23.74
CA VAL A 233 1.16 8.83 22.43
C VAL A 233 2.23 8.75 21.33
N GLY A 234 2.87 7.59 21.18
CA GLY A 234 4.07 7.40 20.37
C GLY A 234 3.83 7.46 18.85
N PHE A 235 2.59 7.27 18.42
CA PHE A 235 2.23 7.20 17.00
C PHE A 235 2.65 8.47 16.23
N ASP A 236 2.21 9.65 16.67
CA ASP A 236 2.54 10.91 16.00
C ASP A 236 3.99 11.34 16.22
N ALA A 237 4.60 10.98 17.36
CA ALA A 237 6.01 11.23 17.63
C ALA A 237 6.94 10.48 16.65
N VAL A 238 6.62 9.23 16.32
CA VAL A 238 7.37 8.47 15.30
C VAL A 238 7.19 9.11 13.92
N ARG A 239 6.00 9.66 13.61
CA ARG A 239 5.74 10.34 12.32
C ARG A 239 6.48 11.66 12.18
N SER A 240 6.56 12.44 13.25
CA SER A 240 7.20 13.76 13.24
C SER A 240 8.73 13.68 13.19
N THR A 241 9.29 12.58 13.70
CA THR A 241 10.74 12.30 13.72
C THR A 241 11.23 11.49 12.51
N LEU A 242 10.36 11.28 11.51
CA LEU A 242 10.77 10.65 10.26
C LEU A 242 11.87 11.48 9.59
N GLY A 243 13.03 10.85 9.39
CA GLY A 243 14.05 11.39 8.52
C GLY A 243 13.58 11.50 7.06
N HIS A 244 14.45 11.99 6.19
CA HIS A 244 14.16 12.04 4.77
C HIS A 244 14.05 10.62 4.20
N ARG A 245 12.85 10.29 3.72
CA ARG A 245 12.58 9.10 2.93
C ARG A 245 12.45 9.49 1.47
N TYR A 246 13.21 8.84 0.60
CA TYR A 246 13.16 9.06 -0.83
C TYR A 246 12.45 7.92 -1.55
N GLU A 247 12.03 8.17 -2.79
CA GLU A 247 11.42 7.16 -3.64
C GLU A 247 12.47 6.33 -4.39
N PHE A 248 12.08 5.15 -4.89
CA PHE A 248 13.01 4.26 -5.59
C PHE A 248 13.69 4.93 -6.80
N GLY A 249 13.02 5.84 -7.51
CA GLY A 249 13.63 6.59 -8.61
C GLY A 249 14.88 7.36 -8.17
N HIS A 250 14.85 7.99 -6.99
CA HIS A 250 15.99 8.72 -6.45
C HIS A 250 17.17 7.79 -6.10
N VAL A 251 16.87 6.60 -5.57
CA VAL A 251 17.89 5.62 -5.18
C VAL A 251 18.53 4.95 -6.40
N ILE A 252 17.75 4.68 -7.46
CA ILE A 252 18.25 4.04 -8.68
C ILE A 252 19.11 5.01 -9.51
N ASP A 253 18.71 6.28 -9.58
CA ASP A 253 19.48 7.30 -10.33
C ASP A 253 20.81 7.62 -9.63
N GLY A 254 20.86 7.58 -8.30
CA GLY A 254 22.10 7.77 -7.52
C GLY A 254 23.09 6.59 -7.54
N VAL A 255 22.71 5.43 -8.10
CA VAL A 255 23.60 4.27 -8.31
C VAL A 255 24.22 4.29 -9.72
N ARG A 256 23.79 5.23 -10.59
CA ARG A 256 24.32 5.41 -11.95
C ARG A 256 25.43 6.48 -12.05
N GLU A 257 25.83 7.08 -10.93
CA GLU A 257 27.06 7.91 -10.80
C GLU A 257 28.17 7.11 -10.12
#